data_AF-A0A822B5G8-F1
#
_entry.id   AF-A0A822B5G8-F1
#
_cell.length_a   1.000
_cell.length_b   1.000
_cell.length_c   1.000
_cell.angle_alpha   90.00
_cell.angle_beta   90.00
_cell.angle_gamma   90.00
#
_symmetry.space_group_name_H-M   'P 1'
#
loop_
_entity.id
_entity.type
_entity.pdbx_description
1 polymer ?
#
loop_
_entity_poly.entity_id
_entity_poly.type
_entity_poly.pdbx_seq_one_letter_code
_entity_poly.pdbx_strand_id
1 'polypeptide(L)'
;MYFVFGIFFFLLFLSTKAHTPGIVTVDTFTFNKIRKHFNVVLAKFDDKYPFGEKQDQFKKFALNVANTKDLLVVEIPITEYGDKENEKLAKEYGVKKADYPAYKLFLKGKSKPIDYTGDKTEDDLKRFLLQHTNLWFGLPGTIEELDRLAQKFFSASSNNDTTMQKSLLEKARKQVKQLVDKKEQKSGESYVKIMESVVKQGTEFLKREGRRVQNLLKGKITNEKKEELQHRANILLSFKSLKESITDTVDVVKDNVGKQRKETITGDKDL
;
A
#
# COMPACT_ATOMS: atom_id res chain seq x y z
N MET A 1 -65.37 24.68 14.64
CA MET A 1 -64.07 25.00 14.03
C MET A 1 -63.00 24.55 15.02
N TYR A 2 -62.53 23.30 14.94
CA TYR A 2 -61.45 22.77 15.78
C TYR A 2 -60.34 22.27 14.85
N PHE A 3 -59.23 23.01 14.81
CA PHE A 3 -58.00 22.62 14.13
C PHE A 3 -57.16 21.82 15.11
N VAL A 4 -57.06 20.51 14.93
CA VAL A 4 -56.13 19.65 15.68
C VAL A 4 -54.86 19.52 14.85
N PHE A 5 -53.79 20.16 15.32
CA PHE A 5 -52.44 20.08 14.74
C PHE A 5 -51.88 18.66 14.94
N GLY A 6 -51.75 17.91 13.86
CA GLY A 6 -51.02 16.65 13.85
C GLY A 6 -49.51 16.90 13.86
N ILE A 7 -48.86 16.61 15.00
CA ILE A 7 -47.40 16.61 15.10
C ILE A 7 -46.89 15.33 14.40
N PHE A 8 -46.42 15.49 13.17
CA PHE A 8 -45.76 14.43 12.42
C PHE A 8 -44.32 14.31 12.94
N PHE A 9 -44.11 13.45 13.93
CA PHE A 9 -42.77 13.11 14.43
C PHE A 9 -42.07 12.23 13.40
N PHE A 10 -41.41 12.86 12.43
CA PHE A 10 -40.61 12.17 11.42
C PHE A 10 -39.35 11.63 12.10
N LEU A 11 -39.46 10.40 12.61
CA LEU A 11 -38.37 9.64 13.20
C LEU A 11 -37.41 9.28 12.06
N LEU A 12 -36.43 10.16 11.83
CA LEU A 12 -35.32 9.97 10.92
C LEU A 12 -34.50 8.80 11.46
N PHE A 13 -34.83 7.58 11.03
CA PHE A 13 -33.97 6.42 11.17
C PHE A 13 -32.70 6.69 10.37
N LEU A 14 -31.70 7.33 11.00
CA LEU A 14 -30.33 7.25 10.52
C LEU A 14 -29.96 5.76 10.59
N SER A 15 -29.95 5.11 9.42
CA SER A 15 -29.40 3.77 9.28
C SER A 15 -27.92 3.85 9.63
N THR A 16 -27.57 3.53 10.88
CA THR A 16 -26.19 3.41 11.31
C THR A 16 -25.60 2.18 10.63
N LYS A 17 -25.06 2.35 9.41
CA LYS A 17 -24.04 1.44 8.88
C LYS A 17 -22.76 1.64 9.69
N ALA A 18 -22.81 1.28 10.97
CA ALA A 18 -21.72 1.45 11.94
C ALA A 18 -20.54 0.52 11.62
N HIS A 19 -20.78 -0.56 10.86
CA HIS A 19 -19.77 -1.51 10.47
C HIS A 19 -19.56 -1.48 8.95
N THR A 20 -18.33 -1.22 8.53
CA THR A 20 -17.94 -1.33 7.13
C THR A 20 -17.38 -2.74 6.90
N PRO A 21 -17.92 -3.51 5.94
CA PRO A 21 -17.39 -4.84 5.64
C PRO A 21 -15.90 -4.77 5.23
N GLY A 22 -15.11 -5.75 5.69
CA GLY A 22 -13.67 -5.82 5.40
C GLY A 22 -12.78 -5.04 6.37
N ILE A 23 -13.34 -4.34 7.36
CA ILE A 23 -12.59 -3.62 8.39
C ILE A 23 -12.84 -4.26 9.76
N VAL A 24 -11.77 -4.47 10.52
CA VAL A 24 -11.86 -4.89 11.93
C VAL A 24 -11.61 -3.67 12.83
N THR A 25 -12.63 -3.29 13.59
CA THR A 25 -12.50 -2.28 14.65
C THR A 25 -11.74 -2.89 15.82
N VAL A 26 -10.65 -2.25 16.26
CA VAL A 26 -9.78 -2.74 17.33
C VAL A 26 -9.49 -1.65 18.35
N ASP A 27 -9.09 -2.09 19.53
CA ASP A 27 -8.76 -1.26 20.68
C ASP A 27 -7.33 -1.53 21.17
N THR A 28 -6.93 -0.81 22.22
CA THR A 28 -5.58 -0.89 22.82
C THR A 28 -5.23 -2.30 23.30
N PHE A 29 -6.21 -3.10 23.75
CA PHE A 29 -6.01 -4.46 24.23
C PHE A 29 -6.05 -5.50 23.11
N THR A 30 -6.83 -5.27 22.05
CA THR A 30 -7.03 -6.23 20.95
C THR A 30 -6.04 -6.03 19.81
N PHE A 31 -5.62 -4.80 19.52
CA PHE A 31 -4.75 -4.48 18.37
C PHE A 31 -3.48 -5.33 18.36
N ASN A 32 -2.72 -5.33 19.45
CA ASN A 32 -1.46 -6.09 19.54
C ASN A 32 -1.67 -7.61 19.50
N LYS A 33 -2.83 -8.10 19.99
CA LYS A 33 -3.16 -9.53 19.95
C LYS A 33 -3.46 -10.01 18.53
N ILE A 34 -4.15 -9.19 17.73
CA ILE A 34 -4.52 -9.54 16.36
C ILE A 34 -3.35 -9.31 15.41
N ARG A 35 -2.65 -8.17 15.54
CA ARG A 35 -1.56 -7.75 14.63
C ARG A 35 -0.49 -8.82 14.44
N LYS A 36 -0.10 -9.55 15.49
CA LYS A 36 0.97 -10.55 15.46
C LYS A 36 0.70 -11.77 14.55
N HIS A 37 -0.56 -12.01 14.19
CA HIS A 37 -0.95 -13.16 13.38
C HIS A 37 -0.97 -12.88 11.87
N PHE A 38 -0.86 -11.61 11.45
CA PHE A 38 -0.91 -11.21 10.05
C PHE A 38 0.46 -10.75 9.57
N ASN A 39 0.76 -11.00 8.28
CA ASN A 39 2.00 -10.54 7.67
C ASN A 39 1.94 -9.04 7.35
N VAL A 40 0.76 -8.55 6.98
CA VAL A 40 0.52 -7.15 6.62
C VAL A 40 -0.72 -6.66 7.36
N VAL A 41 -0.58 -5.55 8.10
CA VAL A 41 -1.72 -4.87 8.74
C VAL A 41 -1.70 -3.39 8.36
N LEU A 42 -2.77 -2.90 7.74
CA LEU A 42 -2.99 -1.49 7.54
C LEU A 42 -3.93 -0.98 8.64
N ALA A 43 -3.41 -0.11 9.51
CA ALA A 43 -4.19 0.50 10.59
C ALA A 43 -4.57 1.93 10.24
N LYS A 44 -5.86 2.26 10.37
CA LYS A 44 -6.38 3.62 10.31
C LYS A 44 -6.67 4.12 11.72
N PHE A 45 -5.97 5.17 12.14
CA PHE A 45 -6.25 5.92 13.36
C PHE A 45 -7.12 7.12 12.98
N ASP A 46 -8.28 7.25 13.62
CA ASP A 46 -9.25 8.28 13.28
C ASP A 46 -10.17 8.59 14.46
N ASP A 47 -11.01 9.60 14.31
CA ASP A 47 -12.12 9.85 15.22
C ASP A 47 -13.07 8.63 15.27
N LYS A 48 -13.84 8.48 16.36
CA LYS A 48 -14.81 7.40 16.56
C LYS A 48 -15.91 7.36 15.51
N TYR A 49 -16.28 8.53 14.99
CA TYR A 49 -17.32 8.66 13.96
C TYR A 49 -16.81 9.41 12.74
N PRO A 50 -15.90 8.80 11.96
CA PRO A 50 -15.30 9.45 10.82
C PRO A 50 -16.31 9.55 9.66
N PHE A 51 -16.34 10.70 9.00
CA PHE A 51 -17.24 10.98 7.89
C PHE A 51 -16.54 11.75 6.76
N GLY A 52 -17.22 11.89 5.63
CA GLY A 52 -16.74 12.62 4.45
C GLY A 52 -15.98 11.75 3.46
N GLU A 53 -15.48 12.39 2.40
CA GLU A 53 -14.93 11.73 1.21
C GLU A 53 -13.78 10.77 1.54
N LYS A 54 -12.89 11.15 2.47
CA LYS A 54 -11.76 10.32 2.91
C LYS A 54 -12.22 9.01 3.53
N GLN A 55 -13.30 9.04 4.31
CA GLN A 55 -13.88 7.83 4.89
C GLN A 55 -14.54 6.97 3.80
N ASP A 56 -15.23 7.57 2.83
CA ASP A 56 -15.85 6.82 1.74
C ASP A 56 -14.82 6.15 0.83
N GLN A 57 -13.71 6.83 0.54
CA GLN A 57 -12.55 6.26 -0.16
C GLN A 57 -11.95 5.09 0.63
N PHE A 58 -11.81 5.22 1.95
CA PHE A 58 -11.32 4.13 2.79
C PHE A 58 -12.26 2.91 2.81
N LYS A 59 -13.58 3.13 2.82
CA LYS A 59 -14.56 2.05 2.74
C LYS A 59 -14.46 1.29 1.40
N LYS A 60 -14.35 2.01 0.28
CA LYS A 60 -14.16 1.40 -1.05
C LYS A 60 -12.86 0.59 -1.11
N PHE A 61 -11.78 1.17 -0.60
CA PHE A 61 -10.50 0.49 -0.44
C PHE A 61 -10.63 -0.82 0.33
N ALA A 62 -11.24 -0.78 1.53
CA ALA A 62 -11.35 -1.96 2.38
C ALA A 62 -12.13 -3.09 1.70
N LEU A 63 -13.22 -2.77 0.99
CA LEU A 63 -13.99 -3.74 0.22
C LEU A 63 -13.16 -4.38 -0.90
N ASN A 64 -12.40 -3.58 -1.64
CA ASN A 64 -11.61 -4.07 -2.76
C ASN A 64 -10.41 -4.93 -2.33
N VAL A 65 -9.91 -4.75 -1.10
CA VAL A 65 -8.82 -5.57 -0.57
C VAL A 65 -9.28 -6.70 0.35
N ALA A 66 -10.59 -6.81 0.65
CA ALA A 66 -11.14 -7.73 1.65
C ALA A 66 -10.80 -9.21 1.40
N ASN A 67 -10.69 -9.62 0.13
CA ASN A 67 -10.38 -11.01 -0.24
C ASN A 67 -8.88 -11.31 -0.30
N THR A 68 -8.03 -10.34 0.04
CA THR A 68 -6.58 -10.50 0.00
C THR A 68 -6.10 -11.30 1.20
N LYS A 69 -5.60 -12.51 0.96
CA LYS A 69 -4.97 -13.33 2.00
C LYS A 69 -3.76 -12.59 2.58
N ASP A 70 -3.55 -12.71 3.88
CA ASP A 70 -2.45 -12.09 4.65
C ASP A 70 -2.48 -10.56 4.83
N LEU A 71 -3.53 -9.87 4.35
CA LEU A 71 -3.78 -8.46 4.65
C LEU A 71 -4.91 -8.33 5.67
N LEU A 72 -4.64 -7.59 6.74
CA LEU A 72 -5.66 -7.14 7.68
C LEU A 72 -5.81 -5.62 7.59
N VAL A 73 -7.05 -5.16 7.39
CA VAL A 73 -7.39 -3.73 7.51
C VAL A 73 -8.07 -3.53 8.85
N VAL A 74 -7.51 -2.65 9.68
CA VAL A 74 -8.08 -2.31 10.99
C VAL A 74 -8.37 -0.83 11.10
N GLU A 75 -9.40 -0.49 11.87
CA GLU A 75 -9.66 0.86 12.32
C GLU A 75 -9.53 0.95 13.84
N ILE A 76 -8.90 2.02 14.29
CA ILE A 76 -8.67 2.33 15.70
C ILE A 76 -9.43 3.63 15.95
N PRO A 77 -10.70 3.56 16.39
CA PRO A 77 -11.47 4.75 16.72
C PRO A 77 -10.92 5.36 18.02
N ILE A 78 -10.69 6.67 18.02
CA ILE A 78 -10.17 7.40 19.17
C ILE A 78 -11.27 8.34 19.68
N THR A 79 -11.62 8.22 20.97
CA THR A 79 -12.59 9.11 21.61
C THR A 79 -11.90 10.28 22.29
N GLU A 80 -12.48 11.47 22.11
CA GLU A 80 -12.01 12.68 22.77
C GLU A 80 -12.75 12.97 24.08
N TYR A 81 -14.01 12.54 24.17
CA TYR A 81 -14.92 12.82 25.27
C TYR A 81 -15.25 11.53 26.03
N GLY A 82 -15.33 11.65 27.35
CA GLY A 82 -15.56 10.52 28.24
C GLY A 82 -14.28 9.71 28.49
N ASP A 83 -14.40 8.39 28.48
CA ASP A 83 -13.27 7.48 28.59
C ASP A 83 -12.42 7.60 27.32
N LYS A 84 -11.19 8.09 27.45
CA LYS A 84 -10.24 8.35 26.36
C LYS A 84 -9.71 7.05 25.74
N GLU A 85 -10.62 6.30 25.11
CA GLU A 85 -10.35 5.04 24.45
C GLU A 85 -9.31 5.24 23.35
N ASN A 86 -8.34 4.32 23.30
CA ASN A 86 -7.28 4.28 22.29
C ASN A 86 -6.33 5.49 22.22
N GLU A 87 -6.48 6.49 23.10
CA GLU A 87 -5.54 7.62 23.19
C GLU A 87 -4.12 7.15 23.51
N LYS A 88 -3.97 6.12 24.35
CA LYS A 88 -2.67 5.50 24.67
C LYS A 88 -2.00 4.92 23.42
N LEU A 89 -2.78 4.22 22.59
CA LEU A 89 -2.30 3.61 21.35
C LEU A 89 -1.94 4.68 20.31
N ALA A 90 -2.74 5.74 20.20
CA ALA A 90 -2.42 6.88 19.35
C ALA A 90 -1.10 7.54 19.76
N LYS A 91 -0.89 7.76 21.07
CA LYS A 91 0.37 8.30 21.62
C LYS A 91 1.57 7.38 21.37
N GLU A 92 1.42 6.07 21.54
CA GLU A 92 2.47 5.08 21.26
C GLU A 92 2.99 5.19 19.82
N TYR A 93 2.09 5.42 18.87
CA TYR A 93 2.45 5.57 17.46
C TYR A 93 2.60 7.03 17.01
N GLY A 94 2.60 7.99 17.94
CA GLY A 94 2.80 9.41 17.64
C GLY A 94 1.72 10.06 16.79
N VAL A 95 0.50 9.51 16.78
CA VAL A 95 -0.64 10.06 16.03
C VAL A 95 -1.30 11.16 16.85
N LYS A 96 -1.50 12.33 16.23
CA LYS A 96 -2.24 13.45 16.82
C LYS A 96 -3.55 13.65 16.07
N LYS A 97 -4.50 14.34 16.71
CA LYS A 97 -5.79 14.71 16.11
C LYS A 97 -5.65 15.41 14.75
N ALA A 98 -4.66 16.29 14.64
CA ALA A 98 -4.39 17.02 13.39
C ALA A 98 -4.04 16.11 12.21
N ASP A 99 -3.61 14.88 12.47
CA ASP A 99 -3.20 13.93 11.44
C ASP A 99 -4.37 13.10 10.90
N TYR A 100 -5.53 13.13 11.55
CA TYR A 100 -6.66 12.25 11.24
C TYR A 100 -7.22 12.45 9.81
N PRO A 101 -7.62 11.37 9.12
CA PRO A 101 -7.24 9.98 9.41
C PRO A 101 -5.75 9.75 9.17
N ALA A 102 -5.07 9.05 10.08
CA ALA A 102 -3.69 8.65 9.92
C ALA A 102 -3.60 7.16 9.60
N TYR A 103 -2.83 6.80 8.58
CA TYR A 103 -2.64 5.40 8.19
C TYR A 103 -1.23 4.94 8.50
N LYS A 104 -1.10 3.75 9.08
CA LYS A 104 0.16 3.12 9.41
C LYS A 104 0.18 1.68 8.92
N LEU A 105 1.24 1.31 8.20
CA LEU A 105 1.45 -0.04 7.69
C LEU A 105 2.39 -0.80 8.60
N PHE A 106 1.90 -1.91 9.14
CA PHE A 106 2.67 -2.83 9.96
C PHE A 106 3.02 -4.06 9.12
N LEU A 107 4.31 -4.35 9.04
CA LEU A 107 4.83 -5.53 8.37
C LEU A 107 5.43 -6.46 9.41
N LYS A 108 5.13 -7.75 9.31
CA LYS A 108 5.70 -8.77 10.20
C LYS A 108 7.22 -8.76 10.11
N GLY A 109 7.89 -8.75 11.27
CA GLY A 109 9.35 -8.67 11.37
C GLY A 109 9.93 -7.25 11.34
N LYS A 110 9.13 -6.21 11.07
CA LYS A 110 9.56 -4.81 11.25
C LYS A 110 9.15 -4.32 12.65
N SER A 111 10.05 -3.63 13.33
CA SER A 111 9.83 -3.09 14.68
C SER A 111 8.97 -1.83 14.67
N LYS A 112 9.06 -1.02 13.62
CA LYS A 112 8.30 0.22 13.44
C LYS A 112 7.35 0.12 12.25
N PRO A 113 6.13 0.68 12.36
CA PRO A 113 5.25 0.81 11.20
C PRO A 113 5.80 1.85 10.22
N ILE A 114 5.31 1.78 8.98
CA ILE A 114 5.57 2.75 7.92
C ILE A 114 4.39 3.74 7.91
N ASP A 115 4.72 5.03 7.99
CA ASP A 115 3.73 6.10 7.95
C ASP A 115 3.28 6.39 6.53
N TYR A 116 1.98 6.54 6.34
CA TYR A 116 1.41 6.98 5.08
C TYR A 116 1.18 8.49 5.08
N THR A 117 1.84 9.18 4.14
CA THR A 117 1.74 10.64 4.00
C THR A 117 1.15 11.07 2.66
N GLY A 118 0.61 10.12 1.88
CA GLY A 118 0.02 10.40 0.58
C GLY A 118 -1.45 10.81 0.65
N ASP A 119 -2.08 10.94 -0.51
CA ASP A 119 -3.48 11.28 -0.64
C ASP A 119 -4.40 10.17 -0.12
N LYS A 120 -5.52 10.53 0.51
CA LYS A 120 -6.38 9.57 1.23
C LYS A 120 -7.45 8.99 0.30
N THR A 121 -7.03 8.56 -0.90
CA THR A 121 -7.88 7.93 -1.92
C THR A 121 -7.70 6.42 -1.92
N GLU A 122 -8.65 5.68 -2.50
CA GLU A 122 -8.53 4.24 -2.65
C GLU A 122 -7.24 3.83 -3.38
N ASP A 123 -7.00 4.43 -4.54
CA ASP A 123 -5.88 4.05 -5.39
C ASP A 123 -4.53 4.36 -4.74
N ASP A 124 -4.43 5.46 -4.01
CA ASP A 124 -3.18 5.83 -3.35
C ASP A 124 -2.88 4.91 -2.16
N LEU A 125 -3.89 4.49 -1.41
CA LEU A 125 -3.75 3.45 -0.39
C LEU A 125 -3.34 2.10 -1.00
N LYS A 126 -3.93 1.70 -2.13
CA LYS A 126 -3.50 0.50 -2.87
C LYS A 126 -2.04 0.62 -3.33
N ARG A 127 -1.65 1.76 -3.93
CA ARG A 127 -0.26 2.03 -4.35
C ARG A 127 0.70 1.93 -3.18
N PHE A 128 0.35 2.50 -2.03
CA PHE A 128 1.15 2.41 -0.81
C PHE A 128 1.36 0.95 -0.39
N LEU A 129 0.31 0.12 -0.37
CA LEU A 129 0.47 -1.30 -0.08
C LEU A 129 1.33 -2.02 -1.13
N LEU A 130 1.12 -1.78 -2.43
CA LEU A 130 1.94 -2.39 -3.50
C LEU A 130 3.42 -2.01 -3.42
N GLN A 131 3.74 -0.81 -2.94
CA GLN A 131 5.12 -0.36 -2.81
C GLN A 131 5.89 -1.09 -1.72
N HIS A 132 5.18 -1.63 -0.72
CA HIS A 132 5.75 -2.22 0.48
C HIS A 132 5.43 -3.71 0.66
N THR A 133 4.60 -4.29 -0.22
CA THR A 133 4.14 -5.68 -0.12
C THR A 133 4.10 -6.34 -1.51
N ASN A 134 4.03 -7.68 -1.54
CA ASN A 134 3.85 -8.45 -2.77
C ASN A 134 2.36 -8.71 -3.10
N LEU A 135 1.46 -8.00 -2.45
CA LEU A 135 0.03 -8.15 -2.68
C LEU A 135 -0.33 -7.53 -4.04
N TRP A 136 -1.48 -7.91 -4.59
CA TRP A 136 -1.99 -7.34 -5.83
C TRP A 136 -3.44 -6.91 -5.62
N PHE A 137 -3.77 -5.68 -6.05
CA PHE A 137 -5.07 -5.04 -5.74
C PHE A 137 -5.80 -4.47 -6.96
N GLY A 138 -5.29 -4.70 -8.18
CA GLY A 138 -5.81 -4.12 -9.42
C GLY A 138 -5.80 -2.59 -9.40
N LEU A 139 -4.78 -1.97 -9.99
CA LEU A 139 -4.73 -0.51 -10.17
C LEU A 139 -5.22 -0.11 -11.56
N PRO A 140 -5.73 1.12 -11.73
CA PRO A 140 -6.06 1.63 -13.06
C PRO A 140 -4.87 1.52 -14.02
N GLY A 141 -5.14 1.01 -15.22
CA GLY A 141 -4.13 0.77 -16.25
C GLY A 141 -3.27 -0.49 -16.06
N THR A 142 -3.54 -1.31 -15.04
CA THR A 142 -2.84 -2.60 -14.84
C THR A 142 -3.71 -3.78 -15.30
N ILE A 143 -3.05 -4.85 -15.73
CA ILE A 143 -3.68 -6.10 -16.20
C ILE A 143 -3.02 -7.24 -15.43
N GLU A 144 -3.81 -8.04 -14.72
CA GLU A 144 -3.29 -9.02 -13.75
C GLU A 144 -2.31 -10.01 -14.37
N GLU A 145 -2.64 -10.56 -15.55
CA GLU A 145 -1.78 -11.53 -16.22
C GLU A 145 -0.44 -10.91 -16.64
N LEU A 146 -0.47 -9.65 -17.09
CA LEU A 146 0.73 -8.92 -17.48
C LEU A 146 1.56 -8.50 -16.27
N ASP A 147 0.94 -8.18 -15.13
CA ASP A 147 1.64 -7.94 -13.87
C ASP A 147 2.39 -9.19 -13.40
N ARG A 148 1.74 -10.35 -13.45
CA ARG A 148 2.38 -11.63 -13.12
C ARG A 148 3.54 -11.94 -14.07
N LEU A 149 3.42 -11.62 -15.36
CA LEU A 149 4.54 -11.73 -16.30
C LEU A 149 5.65 -10.72 -16.01
N ALA A 150 5.33 -9.48 -15.67
CA ALA A 150 6.29 -8.44 -15.30
C ALA A 150 7.15 -8.85 -14.10
N GLN A 151 6.53 -9.40 -13.06
CA GLN A 151 7.24 -9.90 -11.88
C GLN A 151 8.20 -11.06 -12.22
N LYS A 152 7.74 -12.03 -13.01
CA LYS A 152 8.57 -13.15 -13.49
C LYS A 152 9.71 -12.64 -14.38
N PHE A 153 9.43 -11.70 -15.26
CA PHE A 153 10.39 -11.10 -16.18
C PHE A 153 11.48 -10.35 -15.41
N PHE A 154 11.10 -9.58 -14.40
CA PHE A 154 12.05 -8.87 -13.56
C PHE A 154 12.92 -9.83 -12.74
N SER A 155 12.36 -10.93 -12.26
CA SER A 155 13.11 -11.98 -11.54
C SER A 155 14.15 -12.64 -12.45
N ALA A 156 13.76 -12.99 -13.69
CA ALA A 156 14.69 -13.48 -14.71
C ALA A 156 15.75 -12.44 -15.11
N SER A 157 15.38 -11.16 -15.14
CA SER A 157 16.29 -10.03 -15.37
C SER A 157 17.34 -9.90 -14.28
N SER A 158 16.91 -10.01 -13.03
CA SER A 158 17.82 -9.93 -11.86
C SER A 158 18.78 -11.12 -11.79
N ASN A 159 18.37 -12.29 -12.29
CA ASN A 159 19.19 -13.51 -12.33
C ASN A 159 20.01 -13.66 -13.63
N ASN A 160 20.03 -12.64 -14.51
CA ASN A 160 20.70 -12.66 -15.81
C ASN A 160 20.23 -13.80 -16.77
N ASP A 161 19.03 -14.35 -16.57
CA ASP A 161 18.47 -15.39 -17.43
C ASP A 161 17.85 -14.77 -18.69
N THR A 162 18.68 -14.59 -19.72
CA THR A 162 18.28 -13.94 -20.98
C THR A 162 17.27 -14.78 -21.78
N THR A 163 17.32 -16.10 -21.66
CA THR A 163 16.40 -17.01 -22.37
C THR A 163 14.99 -16.89 -21.81
N MET A 164 14.85 -16.92 -20.48
CA MET A 164 13.57 -16.72 -19.82
C MET A 164 13.03 -15.31 -20.04
N GLN A 165 13.87 -14.27 -19.99
CA GLN A 165 13.46 -12.89 -20.30
C GLN A 165 12.82 -12.77 -21.70
N LYS A 166 13.48 -13.31 -22.74
CA LYS A 166 12.97 -13.31 -24.11
C LYS A 166 11.64 -14.08 -24.21
N SER A 167 11.57 -15.26 -23.59
CA SER A 167 10.32 -16.06 -23.56
C SER A 167 9.15 -15.30 -22.93
N LEU A 168 9.38 -14.62 -21.80
CA LEU A 168 8.36 -13.86 -21.10
C LEU A 168 7.93 -12.60 -21.87
N LEU A 169 8.87 -11.92 -22.54
CA LEU A 169 8.56 -10.80 -23.43
C LEU A 169 7.64 -11.24 -24.58
N GLU A 170 7.94 -12.36 -25.24
CA GLU A 170 7.10 -12.87 -26.33
C GLU A 170 5.73 -13.34 -25.84
N LYS A 171 5.65 -13.94 -24.64
CA LYS A 171 4.36 -14.24 -23.99
C LYS A 171 3.55 -12.98 -23.74
N ALA A 172 4.17 -11.92 -23.22
CA ALA A 172 3.51 -10.64 -23.02
C ALA A 172 3.00 -10.06 -24.34
N ARG A 173 3.82 -10.04 -25.41
CA ARG A 173 3.37 -9.61 -26.75
C ARG A 173 2.16 -10.39 -27.25
N LYS A 174 2.17 -11.71 -27.08
CA LYS A 174 1.06 -12.58 -27.51
C LYS A 174 -0.21 -12.25 -26.73
N GLN A 175 -0.13 -12.08 -25.42
CA GLN A 175 -1.27 -11.71 -24.59
C GLN A 175 -1.83 -10.34 -24.98
N VAL A 176 -0.97 -9.34 -25.20
CA VAL A 176 -1.41 -8.00 -25.64
C VAL A 176 -2.17 -8.06 -26.97
N LYS A 177 -1.77 -8.92 -27.90
CA LYS A 177 -2.48 -9.12 -29.18
C LYS A 177 -3.84 -9.82 -29.03
N GLN A 178 -4.05 -10.53 -27.92
CA GLN A 178 -5.32 -11.22 -27.64
C GLN A 178 -6.32 -10.32 -26.89
N LEU A 179 -5.88 -9.15 -26.42
CA LEU A 179 -6.76 -8.18 -25.77
C LEU A 179 -7.70 -7.56 -26.81
N VAL A 180 -9.00 -7.58 -26.51
CA VAL A 180 -10.05 -7.03 -27.37
C VAL A 180 -10.28 -5.54 -27.07
N ASP A 181 -10.13 -5.15 -25.80
CA ASP A 181 -10.33 -3.77 -25.37
C ASP A 181 -9.14 -2.88 -25.76
N LYS A 182 -9.43 -1.76 -26.45
CA LYS A 182 -8.40 -0.82 -26.93
C LYS A 182 -7.65 -0.12 -25.80
N LYS A 183 -8.26 0.10 -24.63
CA LYS A 183 -7.59 0.72 -23.47
C LYS A 183 -6.64 -0.29 -22.84
N GLU A 184 -7.07 -1.53 -22.67
CA GLU A 184 -6.22 -2.62 -22.19
C GLU A 184 -5.06 -2.89 -23.15
N GLN A 185 -5.29 -2.86 -24.46
CA GLN A 185 -4.23 -3.00 -25.45
C GLN A 185 -3.16 -1.91 -25.32
N LYS A 186 -3.55 -0.64 -25.14
CA LYS A 186 -2.61 0.48 -24.90
C LYS A 186 -1.82 0.30 -23.59
N SER A 187 -2.48 -0.14 -22.52
CA SER A 187 -1.81 -0.47 -21.26
C SER A 187 -0.82 -1.62 -21.47
N GLY A 188 -1.24 -2.68 -22.15
CA GLY A 188 -0.43 -3.85 -22.49
C GLY A 188 0.81 -3.52 -23.31
N GLU A 189 0.68 -2.65 -24.31
CA GLU A 189 1.82 -2.13 -25.08
C GLU A 189 2.85 -1.43 -24.19
N SER A 190 2.41 -0.79 -23.10
CA SER A 190 3.32 -0.15 -22.15
C SER A 190 4.15 -1.17 -21.36
N TYR A 191 3.58 -2.32 -20.98
CA TYR A 191 4.34 -3.44 -20.39
C TYR A 191 5.42 -3.93 -21.33
N VAL A 192 5.07 -4.18 -22.60
CA VAL A 192 6.00 -4.66 -23.61
C VAL A 192 7.14 -3.67 -23.83
N LYS A 193 6.84 -2.36 -23.94
CA LYS A 193 7.86 -1.30 -24.08
C LYS A 193 8.80 -1.21 -22.88
N ILE A 194 8.28 -1.39 -21.67
CA ILE A 194 9.10 -1.42 -20.45
C ILE A 194 10.02 -2.64 -20.46
N MET A 195 9.49 -3.84 -20.75
CA MET A 195 10.28 -5.06 -20.87
C MET A 195 11.38 -4.94 -21.94
N GLU A 196 11.07 -4.43 -23.12
CA GLU A 196 12.05 -4.16 -24.18
C GLU A 196 13.15 -3.20 -23.72
N SER A 197 12.77 -2.15 -22.98
CA SER A 197 13.73 -1.18 -22.44
C SER A 197 14.64 -1.81 -21.40
N VAL A 198 14.13 -2.73 -20.56
CA VAL A 198 14.94 -3.50 -19.62
C VAL A 198 15.89 -4.46 -20.35
N VAL A 199 15.46 -5.14 -21.41
CA VAL A 199 16.35 -5.99 -22.22
C VAL A 199 17.49 -5.16 -22.84
N LYS A 200 17.23 -3.92 -23.26
CA LYS A 200 18.23 -3.04 -23.90
C LYS A 200 19.16 -2.33 -22.90
N GLN A 201 18.63 -1.90 -21.76
CA GLN A 201 19.31 -0.98 -20.83
C GLN A 201 19.57 -1.57 -19.44
N GLY A 202 19.15 -2.81 -19.20
CA GLY A 202 19.21 -3.46 -17.90
C GLY A 202 18.12 -3.02 -16.92
N THR A 203 18.11 -3.65 -15.74
CA THR A 203 17.12 -3.42 -14.66
C THR A 203 17.18 -2.00 -14.08
N GLU A 204 18.32 -1.32 -14.17
CA GLU A 204 18.50 0.08 -13.75
C GLU A 204 17.60 1.06 -14.51
N PHE A 205 17.12 0.68 -15.70
CA PHE A 205 16.10 1.44 -16.41
C PHE A 205 14.86 1.67 -15.56
N LEU A 206 14.40 0.68 -14.80
CA LEU A 206 13.17 0.77 -14.01
C LEU A 206 13.29 1.83 -12.90
N LYS A 207 14.47 1.93 -12.27
CA LYS A 207 14.75 2.97 -11.26
C LYS A 207 14.75 4.36 -11.89
N ARG A 208 15.44 4.54 -13.03
CA ARG A 208 15.47 5.83 -13.74
C ARG A 208 14.08 6.24 -14.24
N GLU A 209 13.37 5.29 -14.83
CA GLU A 209 12.05 5.51 -15.39
C GLU A 209 11.01 5.81 -14.30
N GLY A 210 11.07 5.09 -13.17
CA GLY A 210 10.26 5.40 -12.00
C GLY A 210 10.46 6.83 -11.51
N ARG A 211 11.72 7.28 -11.36
CA ARG A 211 12.03 8.67 -10.97
C ARG A 211 11.52 9.68 -12.00
N ARG A 212 11.72 9.42 -13.30
CA ARG A 212 11.27 10.30 -14.38
C ARG A 212 9.76 10.47 -14.36
N VAL A 213 9.00 9.38 -14.28
CA VAL A 213 7.53 9.42 -14.25
C VAL A 213 7.02 10.14 -13.00
N GLN A 214 7.61 9.88 -11.83
CA GLN A 214 7.27 10.58 -10.59
C GLN A 214 7.53 12.10 -10.67
N ASN A 215 8.63 12.51 -11.28
CA ASN A 215 8.92 13.94 -11.47
C ASN A 215 7.93 14.60 -12.43
N LEU A 216 7.51 13.90 -13.49
CA LEU A 216 6.50 14.41 -14.43
C LEU A 216 5.12 14.52 -13.77
N LEU A 217 4.73 13.58 -12.91
CA LEU A 217 3.47 13.62 -12.17
C LEU A 217 3.38 14.81 -11.19
N LYS A 218 4.52 15.30 -10.69
CA LYS A 218 4.61 16.50 -9.86
C LYS A 218 4.57 17.80 -10.67
N GLY A 219 4.82 17.72 -11.98
CA GLY A 219 4.80 18.88 -12.87
C GLY A 219 3.39 19.33 -13.24
N LYS A 220 3.31 20.53 -13.84
CA LYS A 220 2.05 21.02 -14.42
C LYS A 220 1.82 20.34 -15.77
N ILE A 221 0.88 19.41 -15.81
CA ILE A 221 0.49 18.63 -16.98
C ILE A 221 -1.04 18.58 -17.10
N THR A 222 -1.55 18.22 -18.28
CA THR A 222 -2.99 18.05 -18.48
C THR A 222 -3.51 16.83 -17.70
N ASN A 223 -4.81 16.78 -17.44
CA ASN A 223 -5.43 15.67 -16.72
C ASN A 223 -5.25 14.34 -17.46
N GLU A 224 -5.38 14.35 -18.78
CA GLU A 224 -5.21 13.17 -19.63
C GLU A 224 -3.77 12.67 -19.55
N LYS A 225 -2.79 13.60 -19.56
CA LYS A 225 -1.38 13.22 -19.44
C LYS A 225 -1.04 12.71 -18.05
N LYS A 226 -1.68 13.26 -17.02
CA LYS A 226 -1.55 12.81 -15.64
C LYS A 226 -2.06 11.38 -15.49
N GLU A 227 -3.22 11.07 -16.06
CA GLU A 227 -3.78 9.72 -16.06
C GLU A 227 -2.86 8.73 -16.78
N GLU A 228 -2.37 9.06 -17.98
CA GLU A 228 -1.44 8.20 -18.73
C GLU A 228 -0.14 7.92 -17.95
N LEU A 229 0.44 8.97 -17.34
CA LEU A 229 1.64 8.82 -16.51
C LEU A 229 1.36 8.05 -15.22
N GLN A 230 0.16 8.19 -14.66
CA GLN A 230 -0.25 7.43 -13.47
C GLN A 230 -0.42 5.95 -13.80
N HIS A 231 -1.03 5.59 -14.93
CA HIS A 231 -1.09 4.22 -15.41
C HIS A 231 0.31 3.64 -15.61
N ARG A 232 1.20 4.41 -16.23
CA ARG A 232 2.59 4.00 -16.41
C ARG A 232 3.32 3.81 -15.07
N ALA A 233 3.06 4.67 -14.08
CA ALA A 233 3.60 4.51 -12.74
C ALA A 233 3.07 3.24 -12.06
N ASN A 234 1.78 2.92 -12.22
CA ASN A 234 1.18 1.71 -11.68
C ASN A 234 1.80 0.46 -12.31
N ILE A 235 1.97 0.43 -13.63
CA ILE A 235 2.62 -0.67 -14.37
C ILE A 235 4.06 -0.90 -13.88
N LEU A 236 4.82 0.18 -13.62
CA LEU A 236 6.20 0.08 -13.11
C LEU A 236 6.28 -0.59 -11.73
N LEU A 237 5.24 -0.49 -10.89
CA LEU A 237 5.21 -1.16 -9.59
C LEU A 237 5.26 -2.69 -9.75
N SER A 238 4.75 -3.22 -10.85
CA SER A 238 4.73 -4.65 -11.16
C SER A 238 6.10 -5.22 -11.50
N PHE A 239 7.09 -4.37 -11.80
CA PHE A 239 8.47 -4.76 -12.12
C PHE A 239 9.43 -4.65 -10.92
N LYS A 240 8.93 -4.50 -9.69
CA LYS A 240 9.78 -4.50 -8.50
C LYS A 240 10.02 -5.93 -7.99
N SER A 241 11.27 -6.29 -7.69
CA SER A 241 11.56 -7.39 -6.74
C SER A 241 11.93 -6.82 -5.38
N LEU A 242 11.55 -7.62 -4.40
CA LEU A 242 11.59 -7.34 -2.98
C LEU A 242 12.99 -7.51 -2.35
N LYS A 243 14.08 -7.38 -3.12
CA LYS A 243 15.43 -7.34 -2.53
C LYS A 243 15.78 -5.97 -1.93
N GLU A 244 15.05 -4.90 -2.28
CA GLU A 244 15.22 -3.57 -1.66
C GLU A 244 14.23 -3.29 -0.51
N SER A 245 13.03 -3.89 -0.48
CA SER A 245 12.05 -3.57 0.59
C SER A 245 12.12 -4.49 1.83
N ILE A 246 12.76 -5.66 1.74
CA ILE A 246 13.02 -6.51 2.92
C ILE A 246 14.45 -6.33 3.45
N THR A 247 15.44 -6.14 2.57
CA THR A 247 16.85 -6.36 2.92
C THR A 247 17.56 -5.15 3.54
N ASP A 248 17.11 -3.92 3.31
CA ASP A 248 17.72 -2.69 3.87
C ASP A 248 17.58 -2.53 5.39
N THR A 249 17.06 -3.52 6.12
CA THR A 249 16.96 -3.46 7.60
C THR A 249 17.44 -4.71 8.33
N VAL A 250 17.88 -5.76 7.61
CA VAL A 250 18.41 -6.97 8.28
C VAL A 250 19.94 -6.89 8.42
N ASP A 251 20.63 -6.18 7.52
CA ASP A 251 22.10 -6.17 7.52
C ASP A 251 22.70 -5.04 8.39
N VAL A 252 21.97 -3.97 8.70
CA VAL A 252 22.48 -2.89 9.58
C VAL A 252 22.51 -3.28 11.06
N VAL A 253 21.70 -4.26 11.48
CA VAL A 253 21.63 -4.68 12.90
C VAL A 253 22.62 -5.80 13.23
N LYS A 254 23.04 -6.61 12.24
CA LYS A 254 23.99 -7.71 12.50
C LYS A 254 25.44 -7.23 12.63
N ASP A 255 25.82 -6.16 11.95
CA ASP A 255 27.20 -5.64 12.02
C ASP A 255 27.46 -4.80 13.27
N ASN A 256 26.42 -4.18 13.87
CA ASN A 256 26.57 -3.35 15.07
C ASN A 256 26.44 -4.10 16.41
N VAL A 257 25.92 -5.33 16.43
CA VAL A 257 25.89 -6.16 17.67
C VAL A 257 27.17 -7.01 17.80
N GLY A 258 27.84 -7.32 16.68
CA GLY A 258 29.10 -8.07 16.67
C GLY A 258 30.35 -7.28 17.09
N LYS A 259 30.32 -5.94 16.94
CA LYS A 259 31.49 -5.09 17.23
C LYS A 259 31.53 -4.55 18.67
N GLN A 260 30.37 -4.35 19.32
CA GLN A 260 30.31 -3.86 20.70
C GLN A 260 30.49 -4.94 21.80
N ARG A 261 30.54 -6.24 21.45
CA ARG A 261 30.78 -7.31 22.44
C ARG A 261 32.24 -7.78 22.55
N LYS A 262 33.15 -7.29 21.71
CA LYS A 262 34.59 -7.65 21.77
C LYS A 262 35.48 -6.62 22.46
N GLU A 263 35.01 -5.39 22.71
CA GLU A 263 35.83 -4.34 23.32
C GLU A 263 35.61 -4.15 24.84
N THR A 264 34.73 -4.92 25.48
CA THR A 264 34.44 -4.77 26.93
C THR A 264 34.97 -5.91 27.82
N ILE A 265 35.75 -6.88 27.28
CA ILE A 265 36.22 -8.05 28.07
C ILE A 265 37.76 -8.18 28.11
N THR A 266 38.52 -7.15 27.73
CA THR A 266 40.01 -7.18 27.81
C THR A 266 40.58 -5.92 28.46
N GLY A 267 40.11 -5.58 29.65
CA GLY A 267 40.62 -4.44 30.39
C GLY A 267 40.31 -4.50 31.88
N ASP A 268 40.63 -5.63 32.53
CA ASP A 268 40.84 -5.63 33.99
C ASP A 268 41.68 -6.85 34.41
N LYS A 269 42.99 -6.76 34.17
CA LYS A 269 44.05 -7.45 34.91
C LYS A 269 45.30 -6.58 34.77
N ASP A 270 45.65 -5.93 35.88
CA ASP A 270 46.99 -5.47 36.29
C ASP A 270 46.93 -4.04 36.87
N LEU A 271 46.60 -3.95 38.16
CA LEU A 271 47.27 -3.15 39.22
C LEU A 271 46.58 -3.35 40.58
#